data_AF-A0A0Q4J8G9-F1
#
_entry.id   AF-A0A0Q4J8G9-F1
#
_cell.length_a   1.000
_cell.length_b   1.000
_cell.length_c   1.000
_cell.angle_alpha   90.00
_cell.angle_beta   90.00
_cell.angle_gamma   90.00
#
_symmetry.space_group_name_H-M   'P 1'
#
loop_
_entity.id
_entity.type
_entity.pdbx_description
1 polymer ?
#
loop_
_entity_poly.entity_id
_entity_poly.type
_entity_poly.pdbx_seq_one_letter_code
_entity_poly.pdbx_strand_id
1 'polypeptide(L)'
;MPTQAGTATDTVAGFATRPGAAERWIRQTEPSASDAAALFSARLTIDVTPAMRQRLKLVAVTRSTTVANLMRALIDTHFPENSKEPT
;
A
#
# COMPACT_ATOMS: atom_id res chain seq x y z
N MET A 1 -50.45 -29.31 -24.42
CA MET A 1 -49.45 -30.36 -24.11
C MET A 1 -49.15 -31.10 -25.41
N PRO A 2 -48.04 -30.76 -26.07
CA PRO A 2 -46.87 -31.67 -26.07
C PRO A 2 -45.56 -31.01 -25.60
N THR A 3 -44.56 -31.88 -25.42
CA THR A 3 -43.23 -31.80 -24.79
C THR A 3 -42.19 -30.86 -25.43
N GLN A 4 -41.25 -30.42 -24.57
CA GLN A 4 -40.01 -29.63 -24.78
C GLN A 4 -39.19 -29.94 -26.05
N ALA A 5 -38.56 -28.88 -26.61
CA ALA A 5 -37.10 -28.78 -26.81
C ALA A 5 -36.74 -27.35 -27.28
N GLY A 6 -35.67 -26.76 -26.73
CA GLY A 6 -35.17 -25.46 -27.20
C GLY A 6 -33.98 -24.94 -26.38
N THR A 7 -32.80 -25.47 -26.66
CA THR A 7 -31.49 -24.94 -26.25
C THR A 7 -31.23 -23.57 -26.88
N ALA A 8 -30.84 -22.56 -26.11
CA ALA A 8 -30.12 -21.39 -26.63
C ALA A 8 -29.36 -20.66 -25.52
N THR A 9 -28.07 -21.01 -25.43
CA THR A 9 -26.92 -20.15 -25.13
C THR A 9 -27.09 -19.01 -24.11
N ASP A 10 -26.62 -19.28 -22.89
CA ASP A 10 -26.26 -18.28 -21.88
C ASP A 10 -25.30 -17.26 -22.51
N THR A 11 -25.83 -16.06 -22.73
CA THR A 11 -25.06 -14.94 -23.28
C THR A 11 -24.09 -14.50 -22.19
N VAL A 12 -22.79 -14.62 -22.46
CA VAL A 12 -21.71 -14.05 -21.65
C VAL A 12 -22.04 -12.57 -21.39
N ALA A 13 -22.59 -12.31 -20.20
CA ALA A 13 -22.89 -10.98 -19.72
C ALA A 13 -21.56 -10.24 -19.58
N GLY A 14 -21.43 -9.19 -20.38
CA GLY A 14 -20.21 -8.43 -20.55
C GLY A 14 -19.68 -7.76 -19.27
N PHE A 15 -18.53 -7.13 -19.45
CA PHE A 15 -17.69 -6.28 -18.59
C PHE A 15 -18.38 -5.22 -17.69
N ALA A 16 -19.68 -5.34 -17.43
CA ALA A 16 -20.47 -4.53 -16.49
C ALA A 16 -20.69 -5.22 -15.13
N THR A 17 -20.01 -6.33 -14.82
CA THR A 17 -19.91 -6.79 -13.42
C THR A 17 -18.98 -5.83 -12.68
N ARG A 18 -19.57 -4.85 -12.00
CA ARG A 18 -18.87 -4.05 -10.99
C ARG A 18 -18.14 -5.04 -10.07
N PRO A 19 -16.80 -5.07 -10.02
CA PRO A 19 -16.10 -5.99 -9.15
C PRO A 19 -16.57 -5.70 -7.72
N GLY A 20 -17.27 -6.67 -7.12
CA GLY A 20 -17.81 -6.60 -5.76
C GLY A 20 -16.65 -6.48 -4.78
N ALA A 21 -16.21 -5.24 -4.56
CA ALA A 21 -15.02 -4.96 -3.78
C ALA A 21 -14.78 -3.48 -3.42
N ALA A 22 -15.77 -2.58 -3.52
CA ALA A 22 -15.59 -1.25 -2.90
C ALA A 22 -15.29 -1.40 -1.39
N GLU A 23 -15.93 -2.37 -0.75
CA GLU A 23 -15.71 -2.77 0.64
C GLU A 23 -14.32 -3.38 0.89
N ARG A 24 -13.62 -3.88 -0.15
CA ARG A 24 -12.23 -4.38 0.00
C ARG A 24 -11.22 -3.25 0.14
N TRP A 25 -11.57 -2.04 -0.32
CA TRP A 25 -10.75 -0.83 -0.10
C TRP A 25 -11.02 -0.21 1.27
N ILE A 26 -12.15 -0.55 1.89
CA ILE A 26 -12.46 -0.24 3.29
C ILE A 26 -11.91 -1.37 4.17
N ARG A 27 -10.65 -1.76 3.93
CA ARG A 27 -9.85 -2.32 5.02
C ARG A 27 -9.14 -1.12 5.61
N GLN A 28 -9.77 -0.49 6.60
CA GLN A 28 -9.02 0.34 7.54
C GLN A 28 -7.75 -0.45 7.86
N THR A 29 -6.60 0.15 7.58
CA THR A 29 -5.33 -0.42 8.05
C THR A 29 -5.52 -0.55 9.55
N GLU A 30 -5.74 -1.77 10.02
CA GLU A 30 -5.84 -2.02 11.45
C GLU A 30 -4.55 -1.45 12.04
N PRO A 31 -4.62 -0.71 13.17
CA PRO A 31 -3.41 -0.16 13.78
C PRO A 31 -2.46 -1.34 13.97
N SER A 32 -1.40 -1.36 13.17
CA SER A 32 -0.40 -2.41 13.25
C SER A 32 0.14 -2.36 14.67
N ALA A 33 0.30 -3.52 15.32
CA ALA A 33 0.71 -3.67 16.73
C ALA A 33 1.99 -2.91 17.15
N SER A 34 2.64 -2.19 16.23
CA SER A 34 3.58 -1.09 16.48
C SER A 34 2.96 0.17 17.13
N ASP A 35 1.71 0.15 17.56
CA ASP A 35 1.08 1.28 18.28
C ASP A 35 1.78 1.59 19.63
N ALA A 36 2.49 0.62 20.22
CA ALA A 36 3.31 0.85 21.41
C ALA A 36 4.61 1.63 21.13
N ALA A 37 5.05 1.72 19.87
CA ALA A 37 6.15 2.59 19.44
C ALA A 37 5.66 3.98 18.96
N ALA A 38 4.35 4.25 19.03
CA ALA A 38 3.71 5.36 18.34
C ALA A 38 3.63 6.67 19.13
N LEU A 39 4.06 6.71 20.41
CA LEU A 39 3.98 7.93 21.26
C LEU A 39 4.66 9.17 20.63
N PHE A 40 5.64 8.97 19.74
CA PHE A 40 6.32 10.05 19.01
C PHE A 40 6.39 9.81 17.48
N SER A 41 5.42 9.13 16.89
CA SER A 41 5.40 8.89 15.44
C SER A 41 4.47 9.89 14.72
N ALA A 42 4.96 10.53 13.66
CA ALA A 42 4.20 11.45 12.81
C ALA A 42 4.05 10.87 11.38
N ARG A 43 2.93 11.15 10.71
CA ARG A 43 2.72 10.74 9.31
C ARG A 43 3.47 11.70 8.38
N LEU A 44 4.35 11.15 7.55
CA LEU A 44 5.11 11.90 6.55
C LEU A 44 4.56 11.61 5.14
N THR A 45 4.11 12.67 4.45
CA THR A 45 3.74 12.63 3.03
C THR A 45 4.78 13.41 2.25
N ILE A 46 5.42 12.77 1.27
CA ILE A 46 6.39 13.41 0.38
C ILE A 46 6.02 13.16 -1.06
N ASP A 47 6.30 14.15 -1.91
CA ASP A 47 6.29 13.95 -3.35
C ASP A 47 7.62 13.33 -3.78
N VAL A 48 7.54 12.26 -4.56
CA VAL A 48 8.70 11.60 -5.14
C VAL A 48 8.41 11.26 -6.59
N THR A 49 9.44 11.30 -7.42
CA THR A 49 9.29 10.87 -8.81
C THR A 49 8.88 9.39 -8.87
N PRO A 50 8.12 8.97 -9.91
CA PRO A 50 7.74 7.58 -10.08
C PRO A 50 8.95 6.63 -10.12
N ALA A 51 10.04 7.07 -10.75
CA ALA A 51 11.29 6.32 -10.80
C ALA A 51 11.93 6.15 -9.42
N MET A 52 11.90 7.18 -8.57
CA MET A 52 12.41 7.12 -7.20
C MET A 52 11.55 6.19 -6.34
N ARG A 53 10.22 6.23 -6.49
CA ARG A 53 9.31 5.29 -5.83
C ARG A 53 9.61 3.84 -6.22
N GLN A 54 9.87 3.58 -7.50
CA GLN A 54 10.24 2.26 -7.98
C GLN A 54 11.54 1.76 -7.34
N ARG A 55 12.57 2.59 -7.30
CA ARG A 55 13.86 2.24 -6.68
C ARG A 55 13.72 1.97 -5.19
N LEU A 56 12.99 2.83 -4.47
CA LEU A 56 12.78 2.68 -3.04
C LEU A 56 12.02 1.39 -2.72
N LYS A 57 10.99 1.06 -3.51
CA LYS A 57 10.25 -0.20 -3.37
C LYS A 57 11.13 -1.41 -3.68
N LEU A 58 11.95 -1.36 -4.73
CA LEU A 58 12.86 -2.45 -5.08
C LEU A 58 13.83 -2.73 -3.93
N VAL A 59 14.48 -1.70 -3.40
CA VAL A 59 15.41 -1.84 -2.26
C VAL A 59 14.69 -2.40 -1.02
N ALA A 60 13.45 -1.99 -0.77
CA ALA A 60 12.65 -2.48 0.35
C ALA A 60 12.41 -3.98 0.24
N VAL A 61 11.99 -4.45 -0.95
CA VAL A 61 11.73 -5.87 -1.22
C VAL A 61 13.02 -6.68 -1.14
N THR A 62 14.11 -6.20 -1.73
CA THR A 62 15.41 -6.91 -1.68
C THR A 62 15.95 -7.04 -0.27
N ARG A 63 15.70 -6.06 0.61
CA ARG A 63 16.16 -6.04 2.00
C ARG A 63 15.13 -6.61 2.99
N SER A 64 14.03 -7.20 2.51
CA SER A 64 12.92 -7.70 3.34
C SER A 64 12.44 -6.70 4.40
N THR A 65 12.45 -5.40 4.06
CA THR A 65 12.10 -4.31 4.97
C THR A 65 10.99 -3.46 4.36
N THR A 66 10.40 -2.57 5.16
CA THR A 66 9.36 -1.67 4.65
C THR A 66 9.96 -0.38 4.11
N VAL A 67 9.27 0.24 3.16
CA VAL A 67 9.64 1.58 2.66
C VAL A 67 9.73 2.60 3.80
N ALA A 68 8.82 2.53 4.78
CA ALA A 68 8.85 3.38 5.96
C ALA A 68 10.14 3.19 6.78
N ASN A 69 10.59 1.94 6.94
CA ASN A 69 11.81 1.64 7.69
C ASN A 69 13.08 2.09 6.94
N LEU A 70 13.12 1.91 5.60
CA LEU A 70 14.20 2.50 4.78
C LEU A 70 14.23 4.01 4.90
N MET A 71 13.06 4.65 4.81
CA MET A 71 12.97 6.10 4.89
C MET A 71 13.42 6.60 6.27
N ARG A 72 13.08 5.89 7.34
CA ARG A 72 13.53 6.21 8.69
C ARG A 72 15.05 6.09 8.83
N ALA A 73 15.65 5.01 8.32
CA ALA A 73 17.11 4.83 8.34
C ALA A 73 17.84 5.88 7.49
N LEU A 74 17.28 6.27 6.33
CA LEU A 74 17.83 7.33 5.49
C LEU A 74 17.78 8.69 6.20
N ILE A 75 16.64 9.03 6.80
CA ILE A 75 16.49 10.28 7.55
C ILE A 75 17.47 10.31 8.74
N ASP A 76 17.57 9.23 9.50
CA ASP A 76 18.51 9.11 10.63
C ASP A 76 19.97 9.32 10.20
N THR A 77 20.35 8.74 9.06
CA THR A 77 21.71 8.91 8.49
C THR A 77 21.98 10.36 8.07
N HIS A 78 20.98 11.05 7.52
CA HIS A 78 21.12 12.43 7.04
C HIS A 78 20.96 13.49 8.14
N PHE A 79 20.21 13.17 9.20
CA PHE A 79 19.90 14.06 10.30
C PHE A 79 20.21 13.35 11.63
N PRO A 80 21.49 13.12 11.95
CA PRO A 80 21.85 12.52 13.23
C PRO A 80 21.44 13.46 14.37
N GLU A 81 20.90 12.91 15.46
CA GLU A 81 20.52 13.67 16.67
C GLU A 81 21.70 14.42 17.32
N ASN A 82 22.93 14.10 16.91
CA ASN A 82 24.17 14.77 17.32
C ASN A 82 24.59 15.93 16.41
N SER A 83 23.77 16.37 15.46
CA SER A 83 23.94 17.69 14.82
C SER A 83 23.57 18.78 15.83
N LYS A 84 24.42 18.91 16.85
CA LYS A 84 24.41 20.00 17.82
C LYS A 84 24.64 21.26 17.00
N GLU A 85 23.65 22.14 17.00
CA GLU A 85 23.84 23.53 16.64
C GLU A 85 25.13 24.03 17.31
N PRO A 86 26.15 24.45 16.56
CA PRO A 86 27.21 25.24 17.17
C PRO A 86 26.54 26.56 17.59
N THR A 87 26.48 26.75 18.91
CA THR A 87 26.17 28.02 19.58
C THR A 87 26.84 29.21 18.89
#